data_AF-A0A4Q5U9C6-F1
#
_entry.id   AF-A0A4Q5U9C6-F1
#
_cell.length_a   1.000
_cell.length_b   1.000
_cell.length_c   1.000
_cell.angle_alpha   90.00
_cell.angle_beta   90.00
_cell.angle_gamma   90.00
#
_symmetry.space_group_name_H-M   'P 1'
#
loop_
_entity.id
_entity.type
_entity.pdbx_description
1 polymer ?
#
loop_
_entity_poly.entity_id
_entity_poly.type
_entity_poly.pdbx_seq_one_letter_code
_entity_poly.pdbx_strand_id
1 'polypeptide(L)'
;MKKCLCLFTVSILLLTGLNAQRMDPVLKFSNKYYRSNPFTTTFGTFLEHVMNDPDLKNVKKQLRTDTSLFVFNGTYTNYNPFDFKPSRVDVALVEQNVQLYVDRPEGDTIMLFVLIAFADSTAKGAEELKKEYSKIQRRSDRWFLDRKEEDITEANVTGMSSNYFVDYAQVSPVSVEWVLGLTKVPILRLTMRIRSRGNEAVIPASLYDSSVPSDRSQ
;
A
#
# COMPACT_ATOMS: atom_id res chain seq x y z
N MET A 1 7.15 53.38 4.85
CA MET A 1 7.58 52.16 4.10
C MET A 1 7.67 50.92 5.01
N LYS A 2 6.57 50.49 5.65
CA LYS A 2 6.57 49.30 6.54
C LYS A 2 5.50 48.24 6.19
N LYS A 3 4.67 48.49 5.16
CA LYS A 3 3.57 47.60 4.76
C LYS A 3 3.95 46.53 3.73
N CYS A 4 5.13 46.63 3.10
CA CYS A 4 5.55 45.69 2.06
C CYS A 4 6.20 44.40 2.62
N LEU A 5 6.70 44.43 3.86
CA LEU A 5 7.46 43.29 4.42
C LEU A 5 6.57 42.13 4.92
N CYS A 6 5.30 42.40 5.27
CA CYS A 6 4.36 41.35 5.71
C CYS A 6 3.81 40.49 4.56
N LEU A 7 3.79 40.98 3.32
CA LEU A 7 3.28 40.21 2.18
C LEU A 7 4.24 39.10 1.75
N PHE A 8 5.53 39.26 2.00
CA PHE A 8 6.54 38.25 1.65
C PHE A 8 6.55 37.05 2.61
N THR A 9 6.27 37.24 3.90
CA THR A 9 6.28 36.15 4.89
C THR A 9 5.07 35.23 4.77
N VAL A 10 3.89 35.75 4.37
CA VAL A 10 2.69 34.93 4.13
C VAL A 10 2.84 34.03 2.90
N SER A 11 3.54 34.50 1.86
CA SER A 11 3.74 33.72 0.63
C SER A 11 4.68 32.52 0.82
N ILE A 12 5.70 32.65 1.67
CA ILE A 12 6.64 31.55 1.98
C ILE A 12 5.94 30.44 2.81
N LEU A 13 5.03 30.80 3.72
CA LEU A 13 4.30 29.81 4.52
C LEU A 13 3.29 28.98 3.71
N LEU A 14 2.72 29.56 2.64
CA LEU A 14 1.77 28.87 1.76
C LEU A 14 2.43 27.81 0.87
N LEU A 15 3.70 28.01 0.49
CA LEU A 15 4.42 27.06 -0.38
C LEU A 15 4.88 25.80 0.36
N THR A 16 5.14 25.88 1.68
CA THR A 16 5.56 24.71 2.47
C THR A 16 4.41 23.77 2.87
N GLY A 17 3.15 24.22 2.77
CA GLY A 17 1.98 23.43 3.21
C GLY A 17 1.47 22.39 2.20
N LEU A 18 1.80 22.54 0.90
CA LEU A 18 1.17 21.73 -0.16
C LEU A 18 1.71 20.30 -0.26
N ASN A 19 2.95 20.05 0.18
CA ASN A 19 3.56 18.72 0.06
C ASN A 19 3.13 17.76 1.19
N ALA A 20 2.77 18.28 2.37
CA ALA A 20 2.37 17.45 3.51
C ALA A 20 1.01 16.75 3.30
N GLN A 21 0.16 17.25 2.39
CA GLN A 21 -1.19 16.71 2.20
C GLN A 21 -1.24 15.45 1.32
N ARG A 22 -0.20 15.16 0.52
CA ARG A 22 -0.23 14.07 -0.48
C ARG A 22 -0.11 12.66 0.10
N MET A 23 0.56 12.50 1.24
CA MET A 23 0.73 11.20 1.90
C MET A 23 -0.34 10.88 2.95
N ASP A 24 -1.16 11.87 3.31
CA ASP A 24 -2.08 11.77 4.44
C ASP A 24 -3.11 10.62 4.29
N PRO A 25 -3.73 10.36 3.11
CA PRO A 25 -4.68 9.25 2.97
C PRO A 25 -4.04 7.87 3.14
N VAL A 26 -2.88 7.66 2.52
CA VAL A 26 -2.15 6.38 2.58
C VAL A 26 -1.61 6.15 3.98
N LEU A 27 -1.07 7.19 4.63
CA LEU A 27 -0.61 7.11 6.01
C LEU A 27 -1.77 6.78 6.97
N LYS A 28 -2.91 7.46 6.84
CA LYS A 28 -4.13 7.18 7.63
C LYS A 28 -4.63 5.75 7.45
N PHE A 29 -4.65 5.27 6.21
CA PHE A 29 -5.04 3.89 5.91
C PHE A 29 -4.06 2.89 6.54
N SER A 30 -2.77 3.08 6.28
CA SER A 30 -1.68 2.17 6.63
C SER A 30 -1.48 2.00 8.13
N ASN A 31 -1.75 3.04 8.94
CA ASN A 31 -1.55 3.01 10.40
C ASN A 31 -2.28 1.87 11.13
N LYS A 32 -3.42 1.38 10.61
CA LYS A 32 -4.11 0.24 11.23
C LYS A 32 -3.46 -1.11 10.88
N TYR A 33 -2.86 -1.21 9.70
CA TYR A 33 -2.51 -2.48 9.07
C TYR A 33 -1.03 -2.82 9.15
N TYR A 34 -0.16 -1.84 9.38
CA TYR A 34 1.24 -2.11 9.66
C TYR A 34 1.50 -2.28 11.15
N ARG A 35 2.35 -3.25 11.51
CA ARG A 35 3.03 -3.28 12.81
C ARG A 35 4.19 -2.29 12.87
N SER A 36 4.93 -2.17 11.76
CA SER A 36 5.93 -1.13 11.55
C SER A 36 5.57 -0.39 10.26
N ASN A 37 5.25 0.91 10.35
CA ASN A 37 4.78 1.67 9.20
C ASN A 37 5.97 2.21 8.37
N PRO A 38 6.06 1.87 7.07
CA PRO A 38 7.15 2.35 6.22
C PRO A 38 7.14 3.88 6.03
N PHE A 39 5.99 4.54 6.21
CA PHE A 39 5.84 5.99 6.01
C PHE A 39 6.16 6.83 7.26
N THR A 40 6.52 6.20 8.37
CA THR A 40 6.88 6.88 9.63
C THR A 40 8.33 6.62 10.06
N THR A 41 9.07 5.80 9.31
CA THR A 41 10.45 5.40 9.61
C THR A 41 11.25 5.35 8.31
N THR A 42 12.56 5.07 8.39
CA THR A 42 13.33 4.80 7.16
C THR A 42 12.89 3.46 6.56
N PHE A 43 12.97 3.33 5.24
CA PHE A 43 12.56 2.12 4.53
C PHE A 43 13.38 0.90 4.96
N GLY A 44 14.69 1.06 5.19
CA GLY A 44 15.56 0.02 5.72
C GLY A 44 15.14 -0.47 7.10
N THR A 45 14.81 0.45 8.02
CA THR A 45 14.29 0.11 9.35
C THR A 45 12.97 -0.64 9.26
N PHE A 46 12.07 -0.21 8.36
CA PHE A 46 10.83 -0.92 8.10
C PHE A 46 11.07 -2.37 7.66
N LEU A 47 11.96 -2.58 6.68
CA LEU A 47 12.28 -3.92 6.19
C LEU A 47 12.88 -4.78 7.30
N GLU A 48 13.81 -4.24 8.08
CA GLU A 48 14.43 -4.93 9.22
C GLU A 48 13.38 -5.36 10.25
N HIS A 49 12.47 -4.45 10.63
CA HIS A 49 11.38 -4.75 11.55
C HIS A 49 10.46 -5.86 11.04
N VAL A 50 10.01 -5.79 9.78
CA VAL A 50 9.13 -6.82 9.21
C VAL A 50 9.86 -8.17 9.11
N MET A 51 11.11 -8.17 8.69
CA MET A 51 11.89 -9.40 8.50
C MET A 51 12.26 -10.11 9.81
N ASN A 52 12.28 -9.39 10.92
CA ASN A 52 12.66 -9.86 12.24
C ASN A 52 11.51 -9.81 13.26
N ASP A 53 10.26 -9.64 12.81
CA ASP A 53 9.11 -9.55 13.71
C ASP A 53 8.92 -10.88 14.47
N PRO A 54 8.95 -10.90 15.83
CA PRO A 54 8.85 -12.12 16.61
C PRO A 54 7.47 -12.80 16.52
N ASP A 55 6.42 -12.09 16.11
CA ASP A 55 5.08 -12.65 15.90
C ASP A 55 4.93 -13.39 14.57
N LEU A 56 5.96 -13.39 13.72
CA LEU A 56 5.95 -14.14 12.46
C LEU A 56 6.43 -15.58 12.64
N LYS A 57 5.67 -16.50 12.04
CA LYS A 57 6.02 -17.93 11.90
C LYS A 57 6.00 -18.32 10.44
N ASN A 58 6.57 -19.49 10.14
CA ASN A 58 6.65 -20.05 8.79
C ASN A 58 7.30 -19.09 7.78
N VAL A 59 8.28 -18.32 8.24
CA VAL A 59 8.94 -17.29 7.43
C VAL A 59 9.70 -17.95 6.28
N LYS A 60 9.45 -17.48 5.06
CA LYS A 60 10.18 -17.88 3.86
C LYS A 60 10.75 -16.65 3.19
N LYS A 61 12.04 -16.71 2.84
CA LYS A 61 12.76 -15.68 2.10
C LYS A 61 13.28 -16.30 0.82
N GLN A 62 12.97 -15.69 -0.31
CA GLN A 62 13.45 -16.12 -1.61
C GLN A 62 13.99 -14.91 -2.38
N LEU A 63 15.27 -14.97 -2.71
CA LEU A 63 15.86 -14.12 -3.74
C LEU A 63 15.68 -14.86 -5.06
N ARG A 64 15.10 -14.20 -6.06
CA ARG A 64 15.02 -14.82 -7.39
C ARG A 64 16.44 -14.82 -7.99
N THR A 65 16.87 -15.96 -8.52
CA THR A 65 18.25 -16.13 -9.00
C THR A 65 18.49 -15.46 -10.35
N ASP A 66 17.42 -15.17 -11.08
CA ASP A 66 17.39 -14.60 -12.43
C ASP A 66 16.92 -13.15 -12.47
N THR A 67 16.32 -12.64 -11.39
CA THR A 67 15.85 -11.27 -11.24
C THR A 67 16.29 -10.75 -9.88
N SER A 68 16.64 -9.47 -9.75
CA SER A 68 16.98 -8.87 -8.45
C SER A 68 15.79 -8.79 -7.47
N LEU A 69 14.66 -9.44 -7.79
CA LEU A 69 13.41 -9.33 -7.08
C LEU A 69 13.40 -10.20 -5.82
N PHE A 70 13.01 -9.57 -4.72
CA PHE A 70 12.86 -10.17 -3.40
C PHE A 70 11.42 -10.61 -3.12
N VAL A 71 11.28 -11.78 -2.50
CA VAL A 71 10.02 -12.27 -1.95
C VAL A 71 10.21 -12.72 -0.50
N PHE A 72 9.36 -12.21 0.39
CA PHE A 72 9.26 -12.60 1.79
C PHE A 72 7.81 -12.94 2.10
N ASN A 73 7.59 -14.04 2.82
CA ASN A 73 6.27 -14.44 3.30
C ASN A 73 6.37 -14.88 4.77
N GLY A 74 5.32 -14.66 5.54
CA GLY A 74 5.18 -15.17 6.90
C GLY A 74 3.71 -15.19 7.35
N THR A 75 3.47 -15.82 8.49
CA THR A 75 2.15 -15.89 9.13
C THR A 75 2.22 -15.24 10.51
N TYR A 76 1.33 -14.31 10.81
CA TYR A 76 1.23 -13.71 12.14
C TYR A 76 0.51 -14.63 13.13
N THR A 77 1.03 -14.73 14.36
CA THR A 77 0.39 -15.51 15.44
C THR A 77 -0.58 -14.69 16.28
N ASN A 78 -0.20 -13.45 16.63
CA ASN A 78 -0.95 -12.62 17.58
C ASN A 78 -1.43 -11.28 17.00
N TYR A 79 -1.15 -11.01 15.73
CA TYR A 79 -1.53 -9.77 15.08
C TYR A 79 -2.79 -9.94 14.25
N ASN A 80 -3.81 -9.12 14.54
CA ASN A 80 -5.02 -9.02 13.75
C ASN A 80 -5.44 -7.55 13.62
N PRO A 81 -5.26 -6.92 12.45
CA PRO A 81 -5.70 -5.55 12.22
C PRO A 81 -7.16 -5.42 11.74
N PHE A 82 -7.89 -6.52 11.62
CA PHE A 82 -9.28 -6.54 11.12
C PHE A 82 -10.29 -6.54 12.27
N ASP A 83 -11.51 -6.06 12.04
CA ASP A 83 -12.56 -6.07 13.07
C ASP A 83 -13.24 -7.44 13.22
N PHE A 84 -12.99 -8.39 12.31
CA PHE A 84 -13.40 -9.78 12.44
C PHE A 84 -12.24 -10.64 12.96
N LYS A 85 -12.52 -11.86 13.41
CA LYS A 85 -11.51 -12.81 13.88
C LYS A 85 -11.15 -13.78 12.75
N PRO A 86 -10.07 -13.53 11.96
CA PRO A 86 -9.64 -14.47 10.95
C PRO A 86 -9.07 -15.75 11.60
N SER A 87 -9.15 -16.86 10.87
CA SER A 87 -8.50 -18.11 11.24
C SER A 87 -6.98 -18.02 11.13
N ARG A 88 -6.48 -17.19 10.22
CA ARG A 88 -5.06 -16.89 10.01
C ARG A 88 -4.87 -15.53 9.33
N VAL A 89 -3.75 -14.86 9.62
CA VAL A 89 -3.29 -13.68 8.88
C VAL A 89 -1.90 -13.95 8.32
N ASP A 90 -1.78 -13.94 7.00
CA ASP A 90 -0.49 -14.03 6.30
C ASP A 90 -0.03 -12.63 5.86
N VAL A 91 1.28 -12.45 5.80
CA VAL A 91 1.94 -11.25 5.28
C VAL A 91 2.93 -11.63 4.20
N ALA A 92 3.03 -10.80 3.17
CA ALA A 92 4.05 -10.90 2.15
C ALA A 92 4.66 -9.53 1.84
N LEU A 93 5.96 -9.54 1.51
CA LEU A 93 6.66 -8.46 0.84
C LEU A 93 7.13 -8.98 -0.50
N VAL A 94 6.73 -8.33 -1.58
CA VAL A 94 7.00 -8.77 -2.95
C VAL A 94 7.50 -7.60 -3.76
N GLU A 95 8.70 -7.69 -4.32
CA GLU A 95 9.15 -6.74 -5.32
C GLU A 95 8.52 -7.05 -6.68
N GLN A 96 8.04 -6.01 -7.34
CA GLN A 96 7.44 -6.07 -8.65
C GLN A 96 8.00 -4.97 -9.53
N ASN A 97 8.38 -5.32 -10.76
CA ASN A 97 8.64 -4.33 -11.80
C ASN A 97 7.32 -3.85 -12.38
N VAL A 98 7.13 -2.53 -12.36
CA VAL A 98 5.95 -1.87 -12.90
C VAL A 98 6.38 -0.81 -13.90
N GLN A 99 5.82 -0.89 -15.10
CA GLN A 99 6.05 0.10 -16.14
C GLN A 99 5.20 1.34 -15.86
N LEU A 100 5.74 2.31 -15.13
CA LEU A 100 5.04 3.59 -14.87
C LEU A 100 5.11 4.56 -16.06
N TYR A 101 6.11 4.41 -16.92
CA TYR A 101 6.40 5.35 -18.01
C TYR A 101 6.43 4.63 -19.35
N VAL A 102 5.84 5.20 -20.39
CA VAL A 102 5.89 4.61 -21.74
C VAL A 102 7.29 4.73 -22.34
N ASP A 103 8.03 5.77 -21.94
CA ASP A 103 9.34 6.17 -22.47
C ASP A 103 10.56 5.61 -21.70
N ARG A 104 10.35 4.92 -20.57
CA ARG A 104 11.43 4.29 -19.79
C ARG A 104 11.33 2.77 -19.77
N PRO A 105 11.91 2.04 -20.73
CA PRO A 105 11.72 0.59 -20.86
C PRO A 105 12.18 -0.23 -19.64
N GLU A 106 13.00 0.34 -18.75
CA GLU A 106 13.58 -0.35 -17.60
C GLU A 106 12.60 -0.59 -16.43
N GLY A 107 11.37 -0.07 -16.50
CA GLY A 107 10.39 -0.19 -15.42
C GLY A 107 10.83 0.46 -14.11
N ASP A 108 9.90 0.69 -13.20
CA ASP A 108 10.21 1.05 -11.81
C ASP A 108 9.94 -0.16 -10.92
N THR A 109 10.86 -0.49 -10.02
CA THR A 109 10.62 -1.51 -9.00
C THR A 109 9.83 -0.91 -7.84
N ILE A 110 8.69 -1.53 -7.54
CA ILE A 110 7.88 -1.22 -6.35
C ILE A 110 7.85 -2.43 -5.42
N MET A 111 7.72 -2.15 -4.14
CA MET A 111 7.48 -3.15 -3.11
C MET A 111 5.99 -3.23 -2.83
N LEU A 112 5.44 -4.44 -2.90
CA LEU A 112 4.08 -4.75 -2.45
C LEU A 112 4.16 -5.28 -1.03
N PHE A 113 3.51 -4.61 -0.10
CA PHE A 113 3.17 -5.20 1.18
C PHE A 113 1.75 -5.75 1.11
N VAL A 114 1.61 -7.06 1.30
CA VAL A 114 0.33 -7.76 1.18
C VAL A 114 -0.04 -8.36 2.53
N LEU A 115 -1.25 -8.09 3.01
CA LEU A 115 -1.86 -8.81 4.13
C LEU A 115 -3.03 -9.62 3.62
N ILE A 116 -3.11 -10.88 4.06
CA ILE A 116 -4.17 -11.79 3.68
C ILE A 116 -4.81 -12.34 4.95
N ALA A 117 -6.07 -12.00 5.18
CA ALA A 117 -6.86 -12.56 6.25
C ALA A 117 -7.74 -13.69 5.71
N PHE A 118 -7.68 -14.84 6.36
CA PHE A 118 -8.48 -16.01 6.03
C PHE A 118 -9.68 -16.06 6.98
N ALA A 119 -10.90 -16.03 6.47
CA ALA A 119 -12.08 -16.22 7.32
C ALA A 119 -12.29 -17.70 7.66
N ASP A 120 -13.43 -18.03 8.27
CA ASP A 120 -13.87 -19.42 8.35
C ASP A 120 -14.41 -19.88 7.00
N SER A 121 -14.26 -21.17 6.68
CA SER A 121 -14.75 -21.77 5.42
C SER A 121 -16.28 -21.92 5.34
N THR A 122 -17.03 -21.20 6.18
CA THR A 122 -18.48 -21.26 6.29
C THR A 122 -19.12 -20.10 5.55
N ALA A 123 -20.43 -20.20 5.25
CA ALA A 123 -21.19 -19.07 4.71
C ALA A 123 -21.10 -17.82 5.60
N LYS A 124 -21.15 -18.01 6.92
CA LYS A 124 -20.97 -16.94 7.91
C LYS A 124 -19.59 -16.28 7.79
N GLY A 125 -18.52 -17.06 7.62
CA GLY A 125 -17.18 -16.52 7.42
C GLY A 125 -17.08 -15.64 6.17
N ALA A 126 -17.72 -16.05 5.07
CA ALA A 126 -17.81 -15.23 3.85
C ALA A 126 -18.61 -13.93 4.07
N GLU A 127 -19.70 -13.97 4.84
CA GLU A 127 -20.49 -12.78 5.18
C GLU A 127 -19.73 -11.79 6.07
N GLU A 128 -19.05 -12.27 7.12
CA GLU A 128 -18.22 -11.44 8.00
C GLU A 128 -17.10 -10.74 7.22
N LEU A 129 -16.51 -11.46 6.28
CA LEU A 129 -15.46 -10.96 5.42
C LEU A 129 -15.96 -9.86 4.47
N LYS A 130 -17.11 -10.06 3.83
CA LYS A 130 -17.76 -9.02 3.00
C LYS A 130 -18.15 -7.81 3.83
N LYS A 131 -18.63 -8.01 5.06
CA LYS A 131 -18.94 -6.92 5.99
C LYS A 131 -17.69 -6.13 6.36
N GLU A 132 -16.57 -6.80 6.64
CA GLU A 132 -15.30 -6.14 6.90
C GLU A 132 -14.83 -5.34 5.69
N TYR A 133 -14.87 -5.93 4.49
CA TYR A 133 -14.58 -5.24 3.24
C TYR A 133 -15.40 -3.94 3.10
N SER A 134 -16.72 -4.00 3.24
CA SER A 134 -17.58 -2.81 3.13
C SER A 134 -17.27 -1.75 4.20
N LYS A 135 -16.85 -2.13 5.41
CA LYS A 135 -16.41 -1.17 6.43
C LYS A 135 -15.11 -0.47 6.04
N ILE A 136 -14.15 -1.23 5.53
CA ILE A 136 -12.87 -0.70 5.03
C ILE A 136 -13.16 0.29 3.90
N GLN A 137 -14.07 -0.06 2.99
CA GLN A 137 -14.46 0.84 1.90
C GLN A 137 -15.02 2.16 2.40
N ARG A 138 -16.08 2.13 3.23
CA ARG A 138 -16.70 3.36 3.79
C ARG A 138 -15.72 4.24 4.56
N ARG A 139 -14.69 3.65 5.16
CA ARG A 139 -13.62 4.39 5.85
C ARG A 139 -12.67 5.03 4.86
N SER A 140 -12.23 4.26 3.86
CA SER A 140 -11.23 4.66 2.87
C SER A 140 -11.76 5.69 1.88
N ASP A 141 -13.04 5.59 1.50
CA ASP A 141 -13.71 6.55 0.59
C ASP A 141 -13.69 7.99 1.14
N ARG A 142 -13.51 8.16 2.46
CA ARG A 142 -13.40 9.50 3.10
C ARG A 142 -12.00 10.10 3.02
N TRP A 143 -11.01 9.30 2.63
CA TRP A 143 -9.59 9.70 2.65
C TRP A 143 -9.01 9.80 1.25
N PHE A 144 -9.38 8.88 0.36
CA PHE A 144 -8.88 8.83 -1.01
C PHE A 144 -9.70 9.71 -1.95
N LEU A 145 -9.08 10.18 -3.03
CA LEU A 145 -9.73 11.06 -4.00
C LEU A 145 -10.61 10.29 -4.99
N ASP A 146 -10.16 9.10 -5.36
CA ASP A 146 -10.86 8.25 -6.31
C ASP A 146 -10.72 6.77 -5.91
N ARG A 147 -11.67 5.96 -6.38
CA ARG A 147 -11.71 4.51 -6.21
C ARG A 147 -12.23 3.87 -7.49
N LYS A 148 -11.50 2.87 -7.98
CA LYS A 148 -11.97 1.97 -9.04
C LYS A 148 -12.33 0.63 -8.46
N GLU A 149 -13.50 0.12 -8.80
CA GLU A 149 -13.96 -1.20 -8.43
C GLU A 149 -13.90 -2.14 -9.63
N GLU A 150 -13.46 -3.37 -9.39
CA GLU A 150 -13.32 -4.41 -10.41
C GLU A 150 -13.88 -5.72 -9.86
N ASP A 151 -14.85 -6.30 -10.57
CA ASP A 151 -15.35 -7.64 -10.27
C ASP A 151 -14.28 -8.69 -10.58
N ILE A 152 -14.02 -9.56 -9.61
CA ILE A 152 -13.15 -10.73 -9.83
C ILE A 152 -14.06 -11.91 -10.16
N THR A 153 -14.21 -12.20 -11.45
CA THR A 153 -15.02 -13.32 -11.93
C THR A 153 -14.19 -14.19 -12.88
N GLU A 154 -13.72 -15.33 -12.38
CA GLU A 154 -12.94 -16.28 -13.18
C GLU A 154 -13.27 -17.72 -12.76
N ALA A 155 -13.83 -18.51 -13.68
CA ALA A 155 -14.29 -19.88 -13.44
C ALA A 155 -15.19 -20.02 -12.19
N ASN A 156 -14.63 -20.48 -11.07
CA ASN A 156 -15.32 -20.68 -9.80
C ASN A 156 -14.91 -19.65 -8.73
N VAL A 157 -14.13 -18.65 -9.11
CA VAL A 157 -13.67 -17.56 -8.24
C VAL A 157 -14.62 -16.38 -8.39
N THR A 158 -15.11 -15.88 -7.24
CA THR A 158 -15.91 -14.66 -7.17
C THR A 158 -15.31 -13.71 -6.16
N GLY A 159 -15.30 -12.42 -6.46
CA GLY A 159 -14.70 -11.43 -5.59
C GLY A 159 -14.94 -10.01 -6.08
N MET A 160 -14.42 -9.06 -5.33
CA MET A 160 -14.39 -7.65 -5.69
C MET A 160 -13.03 -7.09 -5.30
N SER A 161 -12.47 -6.25 -6.16
CA SER A 161 -11.32 -5.42 -5.89
C SER A 161 -11.70 -3.95 -5.83
N SER A 162 -11.21 -3.23 -4.82
CA SER A 162 -11.24 -1.77 -4.73
C SER A 162 -9.83 -1.23 -4.78
N ASN A 163 -9.51 -0.51 -5.85
CA ASN A 163 -8.26 0.18 -6.05
C ASN A 163 -8.44 1.67 -5.67
N TYR A 164 -7.76 2.12 -4.63
CA TYR A 164 -7.83 3.49 -4.11
C TYR A 164 -6.72 4.36 -4.69
N PHE A 165 -7.06 5.58 -5.10
CA PHE A 165 -6.13 6.51 -5.75
C PHE A 165 -6.00 7.81 -4.96
N VAL A 166 -4.78 8.34 -4.96
CA VAL A 166 -4.47 9.71 -4.54
C VAL A 166 -4.17 10.55 -5.78
N ASP A 167 -4.08 11.86 -5.61
CA ASP A 167 -3.86 12.77 -6.73
C ASP A 167 -2.57 12.41 -7.50
N TYR A 168 -2.62 12.49 -8.82
CA TYR A 168 -1.50 12.20 -9.74
C TYR A 168 -0.89 10.79 -9.64
N ALA A 169 -1.50 9.86 -8.91
CA ALA A 169 -1.04 8.47 -8.85
C ALA A 169 -1.53 7.70 -10.08
N GLN A 170 -0.59 7.22 -10.91
CA GLN A 170 -0.91 6.33 -12.04
C GLN A 170 -1.28 4.92 -11.58
N VAL A 171 -0.76 4.50 -10.44
CA VAL A 171 -1.03 3.20 -9.84
C VAL A 171 -1.66 3.43 -8.47
N SER A 172 -2.67 2.64 -8.16
CA SER A 172 -3.32 2.68 -6.86
C SER A 172 -2.32 2.34 -5.73
N PRO A 173 -2.06 3.23 -4.76
CA PRO A 173 -1.21 2.89 -3.61
C PRO A 173 -1.82 1.82 -2.71
N VAL A 174 -3.15 1.65 -2.72
CA VAL A 174 -3.85 0.74 -1.82
C VAL A 174 -4.94 0.00 -2.58
N SER A 175 -4.88 -1.33 -2.58
CA SER A 175 -5.99 -2.18 -3.03
C SER A 175 -6.55 -2.97 -1.86
N VAL A 176 -7.87 -3.14 -1.85
CA VAL A 176 -8.60 -3.98 -0.90
C VAL A 176 -9.43 -4.94 -1.72
N GLU A 177 -9.38 -6.23 -1.39
CA GLU A 177 -10.07 -7.25 -2.16
C GLU A 177 -10.69 -8.28 -1.24
N TRP A 178 -11.86 -8.79 -1.61
CA TRP A 178 -12.37 -10.03 -1.07
C TRP A 178 -12.53 -11.06 -2.17
N VAL A 179 -12.19 -12.31 -1.88
CA VAL A 179 -12.24 -13.41 -2.85
C VAL A 179 -12.79 -14.67 -2.20
N LEU A 180 -13.70 -15.34 -2.92
CA LEU A 180 -14.27 -16.65 -2.63
C LEU A 180 -13.92 -17.61 -3.76
N GLY A 181 -13.79 -18.90 -3.45
CA GLY A 181 -13.59 -19.95 -4.47
C GLY A 181 -12.16 -20.10 -4.99
N LEU A 182 -11.28 -19.10 -4.78
CA LEU A 182 -9.84 -19.23 -5.08
C LEU A 182 -9.16 -20.28 -4.20
N THR A 183 -9.58 -20.36 -2.94
CA THR A 183 -9.19 -21.42 -2.02
C THR A 183 -10.45 -21.96 -1.33
N LYS A 184 -10.32 -23.03 -0.54
CA LYS A 184 -11.42 -23.53 0.29
C LYS A 184 -11.90 -22.52 1.35
N VAL A 185 -11.11 -21.48 1.61
CA VAL A 185 -11.36 -20.48 2.65
C VAL A 185 -11.53 -19.09 2.00
N PRO A 186 -12.56 -18.33 2.38
CA PRO A 186 -12.70 -16.92 1.98
C PRO A 186 -11.48 -16.09 2.40
N ILE A 187 -11.00 -15.20 1.51
CA ILE A 187 -9.84 -14.34 1.79
C ILE A 187 -10.15 -12.87 1.61
N LEU A 188 -9.59 -12.05 2.50
CA LEU A 188 -9.57 -10.59 2.42
C LEU A 188 -8.12 -10.19 2.24
N ARG A 189 -7.80 -9.55 1.11
CA ARG A 189 -6.45 -9.15 0.75
C ARG A 189 -6.33 -7.63 0.77
N LEU A 190 -5.33 -7.13 1.48
CA LEU A 190 -4.90 -5.74 1.45
C LEU A 190 -3.54 -5.68 0.77
N THR A 191 -3.41 -4.84 -0.24
CA THR A 191 -2.15 -4.62 -0.95
C THR A 191 -1.79 -3.15 -0.85
N MET A 192 -0.64 -2.86 -0.27
CA MET A 192 -0.07 -1.51 -0.18
C MET A 192 1.18 -1.45 -1.03
N ARG A 193 1.23 -0.49 -1.96
CA ARG A 193 2.31 -0.33 -2.93
C ARG A 193 3.24 0.78 -2.47
N ILE A 194 4.51 0.45 -2.33
CA ILE A 194 5.54 1.33 -1.78
C ILE A 194 6.65 1.44 -2.82
N ARG A 195 7.10 2.66 -3.10
CA ARG A 195 8.35 2.91 -3.81
C ARG A 195 9.41 3.31 -2.80
N SER A 196 10.63 2.80 -2.94
CA SER A 196 11.76 3.26 -2.13
C SER A 196 12.51 4.37 -2.88
N ARG A 197 12.78 5.49 -2.22
CA ARG A 197 13.62 6.57 -2.74
C ARG A 197 14.52 7.09 -1.62
N GLY A 198 15.84 6.98 -1.78
CA GLY A 198 16.77 7.52 -0.79
C GLY A 198 16.59 6.96 0.63
N ASN A 199 16.24 5.66 0.75
CA ASN A 199 15.90 5.01 2.02
C ASN A 199 14.62 5.54 2.70
N GLU A 200 13.74 6.18 1.95
CA GLU A 200 12.42 6.59 2.40
C GLU A 200 11.33 5.85 1.61
N ALA A 201 10.21 5.58 2.27
CA ALA A 201 9.02 5.04 1.62
C ALA A 201 8.20 6.18 1.02
N VAL A 202 7.96 6.12 -0.29
CA VAL A 202 7.13 7.08 -1.01
C VAL A 202 6.02 6.35 -1.77
N ILE A 203 4.93 7.07 -2.03
CA ILE A 203 3.81 6.57 -2.84
C ILE A 203 4.31 6.41 -4.30
N PRO A 204 3.93 5.34 -5.02
CA PRO A 204 4.20 5.21 -6.45
C PRO A 204 3.33 6.18 -7.26
N ALA A 205 3.69 7.47 -7.24
CA ALA A 205 3.08 8.50 -8.06
C ALA A 205 3.94 8.79 -9.30
N SER A 206 3.32 9.29 -10.36
CA SER A 206 4.03 9.71 -11.56
C SER A 206 4.82 10.99 -11.27
N LEU A 207 6.13 10.97 -11.52
CA LEU A 207 7.10 12.06 -11.49
C LEU A 207 6.81 13.24 -12.45
N TYR A 208 5.59 13.79 -12.47
CA TYR A 208 5.50 15.25 -12.51
C TYR A 208 5.82 15.78 -11.09
N ASP A 209 6.96 15.33 -10.58
CA ASP A 209 7.58 15.77 -9.34
C ASP A 209 8.48 16.94 -9.74
N SER A 210 7.96 18.15 -9.60
CA SER A 210 8.60 19.43 -9.92
C SER A 210 9.88 19.72 -9.11
N SER A 211 10.41 18.74 -8.39
CA SER A 211 11.57 18.84 -7.52
C SER A 211 12.87 18.29 -8.14
N VAL A 212 12.86 17.77 -9.37
CA VAL A 212 14.11 17.52 -10.10
C VAL A 212 14.55 18.85 -10.74
N PRO A 213 15.63 19.50 -10.28
CA PRO A 213 16.17 20.66 -10.96
C PRO A 213 16.58 20.23 -12.36
N SER A 214 16.17 20.98 -13.38
CA SER A 214 16.51 20.73 -14.79
C SER A 214 18.00 20.91 -15.12
N ASP A 215 18.87 21.07 -14.12
CA ASP A 215 20.31 21.28 -14.31
C ASP A 215 21.06 19.96 -14.49
N ARG A 216 20.77 19.26 -15.59
CA ARG A 216 21.76 18.38 -16.26
C ARG A 216 21.53 18.40 -17.77
N SER A 217 21.78 19.56 -18.38
CA SER A 217 22.32 19.63 -19.74
C SER A 217 23.83 19.81 -19.62
N GLN A 218 24.58 18.73 -19.80
CA GLN A 218 25.93 18.77 -20.37
C GLN A 218 25.83 18.30 -21.81
#